data_AF-A0A354K799-F1
#
_entry.id   AF-A0A354K799-F1
#
_cell.length_a   1.000
_cell.length_b   1.000
_cell.length_c   1.000
_cell.angle_alpha   90.00
_cell.angle_beta   90.00
_cell.angle_gamma   90.00
#
_symmetry.space_group_name_H-M   'P 1'
#
loop_
_entity.id
_entity.type
_entity.pdbx_description
1 polymer ?
#
loop_
_entity_poly.entity_id
_entity_poly.type
_entity_poly.pdbx_seq_one_letter_code
_entity_poly.pdbx_strand_id
1 'polypeptide(L)'
;MTRQNCKEACGMRRFTMRCAAALGAACTLISALTFPAGAAADDLLPSGKKVSQLEMMLDARAEEATTDTDGSAISGSYSLLIFRGDETVLRQTTGDIDHANHIPADSDTVYEWGSISKTMVWVSAMQLWEQGRLDLEADIRGYLPAGFLRHLQYDDPITMLDLMNHTGGWCESTYSFGTRNAAKIRPLGQCLQEGEPAQMFRPGTVSTYSNWGAALAAYVLECVSGEDFCEYVHRHIFEPLGMEHTAIAPDHSDNEWVRAQREKVNCYRSGMINSNALGKSLDFLEAYPAGAATGTIDDLARYARAFVDDSAPLFAHPETQQKMFAGSLFIGKYPVMTHGFEIAERACTIYGHSGATAGFDAEMMFDPVSKYGYVVATNEKNNAYIRNLMDDVFGEKALNLYPAAGGAPLKTDSYYMTARTNLRGIGMYLAYLNDAFYISKKNLDVCAIGENIYAGEGNLLQLVTLEDGSKALCSAASSIVEVRNYIPMMLLFSGYLIAAVVSLFALRIKRMLKKDHRLRAEKGAAVISAAQVMKLISLLFVLTIQAYANAYGLSYTAGKAFGILQMLCAAVCTAAAAVSAVRMLKGEKGRLPMLRNLMNIAGNAVTVCTVIVFQMYQFWAC
;
A
#
# COMPACT_ATOMS: atom_id res chain seq x y z
N MET A 1 -64.80 61.70 63.25
CA MET A 1 -65.15 60.57 62.37
C MET A 1 -64.20 60.59 61.17
N THR A 2 -63.44 59.58 60.81
CA THR A 2 -63.13 58.30 61.48
C THR A 2 -61.94 57.72 60.72
N ARG A 3 -61.06 57.06 61.48
CA ARG A 3 -59.97 56.17 61.08
C ARG A 3 -60.26 55.36 59.80
N GLN A 4 -59.80 55.80 58.63
CA GLN A 4 -59.66 54.90 57.48
C GLN A 4 -58.77 55.43 56.36
N ASN A 5 -57.56 55.93 56.63
CA ASN A 5 -56.56 56.20 55.56
C ASN A 5 -55.10 56.00 56.01
N CYS A 6 -54.86 55.22 57.07
CA CYS A 6 -53.53 55.00 57.66
C CYS A 6 -53.02 53.54 57.52
N LYS A 7 -53.48 52.79 56.50
CA LYS A 7 -52.99 51.43 56.22
C LYS A 7 -52.41 51.20 54.83
N GLU A 8 -52.44 52.17 53.92
CA GLU A 8 -51.84 52.01 52.58
C GLU A 8 -50.46 52.68 52.42
N ALA A 9 -50.09 53.61 53.30
CA ALA A 9 -48.79 54.31 53.20
C ALA A 9 -47.59 53.55 53.84
N CYS A 10 -47.83 52.41 54.52
CA CYS A 10 -46.76 51.64 55.20
C CYS A 10 -46.37 50.33 54.47
N GLY A 11 -47.19 49.85 53.54
CA GLY A 11 -46.88 48.66 52.71
C GLY A 11 -45.94 48.98 51.53
N MET A 12 -46.01 50.20 50.99
CA MET A 12 -45.30 50.55 49.76
C MET A 12 -43.83 50.92 49.98
N ARG A 13 -43.43 51.24 51.23
CA ARG A 13 -42.03 51.57 51.62
C ARG A 13 -41.18 50.33 51.96
N ARG A 14 -41.79 49.19 52.29
CA ARG A 14 -41.07 47.91 52.49
C ARG A 14 -40.91 47.10 51.21
N PHE A 15 -41.71 47.38 50.18
CA PHE A 15 -41.56 46.77 48.86
C PHE A 15 -40.46 47.46 48.04
N THR A 16 -40.40 48.80 48.07
CA THR A 16 -39.36 49.57 47.35
C THR A 16 -37.95 49.41 47.93
N MET A 17 -37.79 49.14 49.23
CA MET A 17 -36.46 48.88 49.81
C MET A 17 -35.94 47.44 49.59
N ARG A 18 -36.82 46.47 49.29
CA ARG A 18 -36.40 45.10 48.92
C ARG A 18 -36.07 44.96 47.43
N CYS A 19 -36.60 45.83 46.57
CA CYS A 19 -36.19 45.88 45.16
C CYS A 19 -34.87 46.65 44.94
N ALA A 20 -34.53 47.62 45.78
CA ALA A 20 -33.27 48.39 45.64
C ALA A 20 -32.01 47.60 46.03
N ALA A 21 -32.10 46.62 46.94
CA ALA A 21 -30.99 45.72 47.26
C ALA A 21 -30.82 44.58 46.23
N ALA A 22 -31.87 44.26 45.45
CA ALA A 22 -31.80 43.27 44.37
C ALA A 22 -31.27 43.87 43.05
N LEU A 23 -31.45 45.18 42.82
CA LEU A 23 -30.93 45.87 41.63
C LEU A 23 -29.46 46.32 41.77
N GLY A 24 -28.98 46.54 43.00
CA GLY A 24 -27.57 46.85 43.28
C GLY A 24 -26.62 45.64 43.28
N ALA A 25 -27.15 44.42 43.48
CA ALA A 25 -26.38 43.17 43.36
C ALA A 25 -26.44 42.57 41.95
N ALA A 26 -27.38 43.01 41.10
CA ALA A 26 -27.47 42.59 39.70
C ALA A 26 -26.56 43.41 38.76
N CYS A 27 -26.15 44.62 39.14
CA CYS A 27 -25.28 45.48 38.30
C CYS A 27 -23.78 45.36 38.61
N THR A 28 -23.38 44.59 39.62
CA THR A 28 -21.95 44.28 39.92
C THR A 28 -21.60 42.81 39.69
N LEU A 29 -22.55 41.98 39.27
CA LEU A 29 -22.33 40.60 38.84
C LEU A 29 -22.35 40.41 37.31
N ILE A 30 -22.52 41.48 36.53
CA ILE A 30 -22.44 41.45 35.05
C ILE A 30 -21.06 41.88 34.52
N SER A 31 -20.15 42.38 35.38
CA SER A 31 -18.80 42.82 35.00
C SER A 31 -17.68 41.85 35.41
N ALA A 32 -18.00 40.58 35.68
CA ALA A 32 -17.00 39.53 35.95
C ALA A 32 -17.24 38.24 35.14
N LEU A 33 -18.03 38.31 34.06
CA LEU A 33 -17.82 37.42 32.93
C LEU A 33 -16.76 38.08 32.06
N THR A 34 -15.50 37.91 32.43
CA THR A 34 -14.46 37.82 31.42
C THR A 34 -14.86 36.66 30.52
N PHE A 35 -15.64 36.94 29.48
CA PHE A 35 -15.55 36.15 28.27
C PHE A 35 -14.06 36.04 27.98
N PRO A 36 -13.50 34.84 27.78
CA PRO A 36 -12.17 34.77 27.20
C PRO A 36 -12.22 35.59 25.92
N ALA A 37 -11.52 36.72 25.93
CA ALA A 37 -11.24 37.49 24.74
C ALA A 37 -10.39 36.58 23.86
N GLY A 38 -11.06 35.91 22.93
CA GLY A 38 -10.50 34.84 22.11
C GLY A 38 -11.49 33.71 21.84
N ALA A 39 -12.77 33.99 21.59
CA ALA A 39 -13.49 33.11 20.68
C ALA A 39 -12.84 33.34 19.31
N ALA A 40 -11.81 32.55 18.99
CA ALA A 40 -11.31 32.47 17.63
C ALA A 40 -12.54 32.27 16.73
N ALA A 41 -12.60 33.01 15.63
CA ALA A 41 -13.59 32.69 14.61
C ALA A 41 -13.39 31.19 14.30
N ASP A 42 -14.46 30.40 14.43
CA ASP A 42 -14.41 28.97 14.15
C ASP A 42 -14.16 28.82 12.65
N ASP A 43 -12.87 28.71 12.31
CA ASP A 43 -12.39 28.78 10.94
C ASP A 43 -13.07 27.70 10.10
N LEU A 44 -13.39 28.07 8.86
CA LEU A 44 -13.93 27.12 7.90
C LEU A 44 -12.77 26.40 7.22
N LEU A 45 -12.84 25.07 7.24
CA LEU A 45 -11.98 24.21 6.44
C LEU A 45 -12.35 24.37 4.95
N PRO A 46 -11.47 23.99 4.00
CA PRO A 46 -11.80 23.98 2.58
C PRO A 46 -13.05 23.14 2.23
N SER A 47 -13.37 22.13 3.03
CA SER A 47 -14.62 21.36 2.94
C SER A 47 -15.90 22.16 3.22
N GLY A 48 -15.77 23.37 3.78
CA GLY A 48 -16.88 24.16 4.31
C GLY A 48 -17.35 23.74 5.71
N LYS A 49 -16.72 22.72 6.31
CA LYS A 49 -16.97 22.33 7.71
C LYS A 49 -16.25 23.29 8.66
N LYS A 50 -16.83 23.45 9.83
CA LYS A 50 -16.19 24.15 10.95
C LYS A 50 -15.15 23.26 11.61
N VAL A 51 -14.05 23.84 12.10
CA VAL A 51 -13.03 23.10 12.86
C VAL A 51 -13.64 22.43 14.08
N SER A 52 -14.51 23.13 14.82
CA SER A 52 -15.22 22.54 15.98
C SER A 52 -16.10 21.33 15.64
N GLN A 53 -16.71 21.33 14.44
CA GLN A 53 -17.50 20.21 13.96
C GLN A 53 -16.60 19.01 13.65
N LEU A 54 -15.43 19.25 13.04
CA LEU A 54 -14.48 18.19 12.76
C LEU A 54 -13.93 17.58 14.06
N GLU A 55 -13.55 18.40 15.04
CA GLU A 55 -13.06 17.94 16.34
C GLU A 55 -14.06 16.99 17.02
N MET A 56 -15.35 17.36 17.10
CA MET A 56 -16.39 16.46 17.63
C MET A 56 -16.54 15.15 16.85
N MET A 57 -16.40 15.18 15.52
CA MET A 57 -16.45 13.96 14.70
C MET A 57 -15.26 13.05 14.96
N LEU A 58 -14.08 13.62 15.17
CA LEU A 58 -12.86 12.88 15.45
C LEU A 58 -12.88 12.30 16.86
N ASP A 59 -13.41 13.02 17.85
CA ASP A 59 -13.65 12.49 19.20
C ASP A 59 -14.61 11.29 19.16
N ALA A 60 -15.70 11.35 18.39
CA ALA A 60 -16.60 10.22 18.23
C ALA A 60 -15.91 9.01 17.56
N ARG A 61 -15.04 9.25 16.56
CA ARG A 61 -14.21 8.21 15.94
C ARG A 61 -13.18 7.65 16.91
N ALA A 62 -12.67 8.48 17.83
CA ALA A 62 -11.78 8.07 18.91
C ALA A 62 -12.42 7.02 19.78
N GLU A 63 -13.62 7.33 20.26
CA GLU A 63 -14.39 6.46 21.12
C GLU A 63 -14.74 5.16 20.38
N GLU A 64 -15.17 5.24 19.11
CA GLU A 64 -15.44 4.05 18.30
C GLU A 64 -14.19 3.18 18.10
N ALA A 65 -13.06 3.79 17.73
CA ALA A 65 -11.80 3.07 17.53
C ALA A 65 -11.21 2.49 18.83
N THR A 66 -11.62 3.02 19.98
CA THR A 66 -11.17 2.58 21.31
C THR A 66 -12.17 1.65 22.01
N THR A 67 -13.24 1.20 21.35
CA THR A 67 -14.25 0.32 21.96
C THR A 67 -14.47 -0.95 21.12
N ASP A 68 -13.97 -2.11 21.55
CA ASP A 68 -14.26 -3.40 20.88
C ASP A 68 -15.67 -3.91 21.25
N THR A 69 -16.25 -4.77 20.39
CA THR A 69 -17.61 -5.31 20.48
C THR A 69 -17.89 -6.14 21.74
N ASP A 70 -16.86 -6.65 22.41
CA ASP A 70 -16.96 -7.38 23.68
C ASP A 70 -16.47 -6.57 24.90
N GLY A 71 -16.08 -5.31 24.71
CA GLY A 71 -15.52 -4.44 25.75
C GLY A 71 -14.03 -4.67 26.05
N SER A 72 -13.33 -5.56 25.33
CA SER A 72 -11.88 -5.76 25.44
C SER A 72 -11.13 -4.86 24.43
N ALA A 73 -11.07 -3.58 24.75
CA ALA A 73 -10.57 -2.53 23.87
C ALA A 73 -9.06 -2.58 23.59
N ILE A 74 -8.55 -3.42 22.68
CA ILE A 74 -7.20 -3.22 22.14
C ILE A 74 -7.29 -2.13 21.06
N SER A 75 -6.90 -0.90 21.41
CA SER A 75 -6.86 0.23 20.48
C SER A 75 -5.44 0.76 20.34
N GLY A 76 -5.04 1.02 19.09
CA GLY A 76 -3.80 1.75 18.84
C GLY A 76 -3.96 3.23 19.17
N SER A 77 -2.83 3.91 19.22
CA SER A 77 -2.76 5.35 19.19
C SER A 77 -2.93 5.93 17.80
N TYR A 78 -3.33 7.19 17.76
CA TYR A 78 -3.20 8.01 16.57
C TYR A 78 -2.92 9.46 16.94
N SER A 79 -2.25 10.16 16.04
CA SER A 79 -1.91 11.57 16.14
C SER A 79 -2.26 12.27 14.85
N LEU A 80 -3.04 13.35 14.93
CA LEU A 80 -3.49 14.20 13.84
C LEU A 80 -3.06 15.64 14.11
N LEU A 81 -2.58 16.32 13.06
CA LEU A 81 -2.35 17.75 13.06
C LEU A 81 -2.90 18.35 11.77
N ILE A 82 -3.78 19.34 11.90
CA ILE A 82 -4.31 20.17 10.80
C ILE A 82 -3.70 21.56 10.92
N PHE A 83 -3.25 22.11 9.80
CA PHE A 83 -2.60 23.41 9.75
C PHE A 83 -3.15 24.29 8.62
N ARG A 84 -2.90 25.61 8.75
CA ARG A 84 -3.07 26.61 7.69
C ARG A 84 -1.82 27.49 7.67
N GLY A 85 -1.01 27.37 6.63
CA GLY A 85 0.33 27.97 6.62
C GLY A 85 1.17 27.44 7.78
N ASP A 86 1.70 28.33 8.60
CA ASP A 86 2.47 28.02 9.81
C ASP A 86 1.61 27.74 11.05
N GLU A 87 0.33 28.11 11.02
CA GLU A 87 -0.60 27.99 12.14
C GLU A 87 -1.10 26.54 12.31
N THR A 88 -1.08 26.02 13.55
CA THR A 88 -1.79 24.79 13.91
C THR A 88 -3.26 25.12 14.17
N VAL A 89 -4.15 24.56 13.35
CA VAL A 89 -5.61 24.74 13.44
C VAL A 89 -6.23 23.75 14.41
N LEU A 90 -5.81 22.49 14.34
CA LEU A 90 -6.27 21.42 15.23
C LEU A 90 -5.11 20.45 15.49
N ARG A 91 -5.00 19.97 16.72
CA ARG A 91 -4.09 18.89 17.11
C ARG A 91 -4.84 17.91 18.00
N GLN A 92 -4.76 16.63 17.67
CA GLN A 92 -5.35 15.57 18.47
C GLN A 92 -4.41 14.37 18.55
N THR A 93 -4.19 13.87 19.76
CA THR A 93 -3.48 12.62 20.03
C THR A 93 -4.25 11.85 21.07
N THR A 94 -4.51 10.57 20.82
CA THR A 94 -5.20 9.69 21.76
C THR A 94 -4.91 8.22 21.44
N GLY A 95 -5.41 7.31 22.28
CA GLY A 95 -5.08 5.90 22.28
C GLY A 95 -3.70 5.59 22.85
N ASP A 96 -3.33 4.31 22.83
CA ASP A 96 -2.14 3.80 23.50
C ASP A 96 -1.05 3.39 22.50
N ILE A 97 0.19 3.78 22.78
CA ILE A 97 1.36 3.21 22.09
C ILE A 97 1.65 1.80 22.60
N ASP A 98 1.25 1.50 23.83
CA ASP A 98 1.27 0.16 24.42
C ASP A 98 0.05 -0.06 25.33
N HIS A 99 -0.99 -0.65 24.77
CA HIS A 99 -2.26 -0.89 25.43
C HIS A 99 -2.13 -1.83 26.63
N ALA A 100 -1.28 -2.86 26.54
CA ALA A 100 -1.10 -3.84 27.61
C ALA A 100 -0.47 -3.23 28.87
N ASN A 101 0.32 -2.17 28.69
CA ASN A 101 0.99 -1.44 29.77
C ASN A 101 0.35 -0.07 30.04
N HIS A 102 -0.77 0.26 29.39
CA HIS A 102 -1.47 1.55 29.49
C HIS A 102 -0.54 2.75 29.27
N ILE A 103 0.31 2.67 28.25
CA ILE A 103 1.19 3.79 27.85
C ILE A 103 0.46 4.60 26.78
N PRO A 104 -0.06 5.80 27.11
CA PRO A 104 -0.76 6.64 26.15
C PRO A 104 0.19 7.22 25.11
N ALA A 105 -0.33 7.56 23.94
CA ALA A 105 0.40 8.43 23.03
C ALA A 105 0.46 9.88 23.52
N ASP A 106 1.57 10.52 23.22
CA ASP A 106 1.86 11.93 23.49
C ASP A 106 2.60 12.59 22.31
N SER A 107 3.08 13.82 22.50
CA SER A 107 3.82 14.59 21.50
C SER A 107 5.14 13.94 21.05
N ASP A 108 5.71 13.08 21.89
CA ASP A 108 7.01 12.45 21.68
C ASP A 108 6.87 11.08 20.99
N THR A 109 5.63 10.68 20.70
CA THR A 109 5.33 9.43 19.99
C THR A 109 5.86 9.49 18.57
N VAL A 110 6.63 8.47 18.19
CA VAL A 110 7.11 8.30 16.81
C VAL A 110 6.30 7.25 16.07
N TYR A 111 6.04 7.52 14.80
CA TYR A 111 5.31 6.64 13.89
C TYR A 111 6.15 6.37 12.65
N GLU A 112 6.03 5.17 12.08
CA GLU A 112 6.59 4.89 10.76
C GLU A 112 5.66 5.50 9.70
N TRP A 113 6.17 6.44 8.92
CA TRP A 113 5.37 7.19 7.93
C TRP A 113 5.16 6.43 6.63
N GLY A 114 5.80 5.26 6.48
CA GLY A 114 5.67 4.42 5.30
C GLY A 114 5.98 5.19 4.02
N SER A 115 5.16 4.96 2.98
CA SER A 115 5.36 5.51 1.64
C SER A 115 5.44 7.04 1.52
N ILE A 116 5.07 7.81 2.55
CA ILE A 116 5.37 9.25 2.60
C ILE A 116 6.88 9.50 2.41
N SER A 117 7.73 8.57 2.86
CA SER A 117 9.19 8.59 2.65
C SER A 117 9.60 8.84 1.19
N LYS A 118 8.81 8.36 0.21
CA LYS A 118 9.10 8.55 -1.22
C LYS A 118 9.12 10.01 -1.63
N THR A 119 8.30 10.84 -0.98
CA THR A 119 8.28 12.27 -1.25
C THR A 119 9.64 12.91 -0.97
N MET A 120 10.41 12.41 0.00
CA MET A 120 11.78 12.89 0.27
C MET A 120 12.75 12.50 -0.84
N VAL A 121 12.54 11.34 -1.48
CA VAL A 121 13.27 10.95 -2.70
C VAL A 121 12.95 11.93 -3.82
N TRP A 122 11.68 12.28 -4.01
CA TRP A 122 11.25 13.18 -5.07
C TRP A 122 11.73 14.62 -4.85
N VAL A 123 11.68 15.12 -3.62
CA VAL A 123 12.27 16.42 -3.24
C VAL A 123 13.77 16.41 -3.55
N SER A 124 14.48 15.36 -3.15
CA SER A 124 15.93 15.23 -3.41
C SER A 124 16.25 15.18 -4.92
N ALA A 125 15.43 14.50 -5.72
CA ALA A 125 15.56 14.49 -7.17
C ALA A 125 15.34 15.89 -7.78
N MET A 126 14.34 16.63 -7.30
CA MET A 126 14.09 18.00 -7.75
C MET A 126 15.20 18.97 -7.33
N GLN A 127 15.79 18.80 -6.14
CA GLN A 127 16.97 19.55 -5.68
C GLN A 127 18.20 19.29 -6.58
N LEU A 128 18.45 18.04 -6.97
CA LEU A 128 19.56 17.73 -7.89
C LEU A 128 19.26 18.18 -9.34
N TRP A 129 17.99 18.20 -9.74
CA TRP A 129 17.56 18.73 -11.03
C TRP A 129 17.76 20.25 -11.12
N GLU A 130 17.37 21.03 -10.10
CA GLU A 130 17.60 22.49 -10.10
C GLU A 130 19.08 22.85 -10.09
N GLN A 131 19.93 22.00 -9.51
CA GLN A 131 21.40 22.13 -9.55
C GLN A 131 22.01 21.77 -10.91
N GLY A 132 21.21 21.28 -11.87
CA GLY A 132 21.69 20.81 -13.17
C GLY A 132 22.50 19.52 -13.11
N ARG A 133 22.42 18.77 -12.00
CA ARG A 133 23.14 17.51 -11.78
C ARG A 133 22.36 16.28 -12.22
N LEU A 134 21.03 16.40 -12.29
CA LEU A 134 20.11 15.37 -12.73
C LEU A 134 19.22 15.91 -13.85
N ASP A 135 19.11 15.17 -14.95
CA ASP A 135 18.07 15.37 -15.96
C ASP A 135 16.95 14.35 -15.73
N LEU A 136 15.72 14.84 -15.56
CA LEU A 136 14.55 14.01 -15.27
C LEU A 136 14.14 13.11 -16.43
N GLU A 137 14.47 13.49 -17.67
CA GLU A 137 14.14 12.76 -18.90
C GLU A 137 15.32 11.94 -19.45
N ALA A 138 16.51 12.10 -18.86
CA ALA A 138 17.65 11.26 -19.19
C ALA A 138 17.46 9.83 -18.67
N ASP A 139 18.09 8.89 -19.38
CA ASP A 139 18.12 7.49 -18.99
C ASP A 139 18.91 7.29 -17.69
N ILE A 140 18.26 6.75 -16.65
CA ILE A 140 18.86 6.53 -15.33
C ILE A 140 20.07 5.60 -15.38
N ARG A 141 20.17 4.74 -16.40
CA ARG A 141 21.31 3.85 -16.61
C ARG A 141 22.62 4.61 -16.75
N GLY A 142 22.57 5.87 -17.22
CA GLY A 142 23.74 6.74 -17.33
C GLY A 142 24.30 7.21 -15.98
N TYR A 143 23.48 7.20 -14.92
CA TYR A 143 23.89 7.58 -13.57
C TYR A 143 24.28 6.39 -12.70
N LEU A 144 23.87 5.18 -13.09
CA LEU A 144 24.14 3.95 -12.34
C LEU A 144 25.49 3.33 -12.72
N PRO A 145 26.10 2.53 -11.83
CA PRO A 145 27.24 1.68 -12.19
C PRO A 145 26.93 0.79 -13.40
N ALA A 146 27.93 0.56 -14.26
CA ALA A 146 27.77 -0.27 -15.45
C ALA A 146 27.28 -1.68 -15.09
N GLY A 147 26.20 -2.12 -15.75
CA GLY A 147 25.61 -3.45 -15.52
C GLY A 147 24.86 -3.61 -14.19
N PHE A 148 24.45 -2.50 -13.56
CA PHE A 148 23.63 -2.52 -12.35
C PHE A 148 22.30 -3.26 -12.57
N LEU A 149 21.55 -2.87 -13.60
CA LEU A 149 20.29 -3.51 -14.01
C LEU A 149 20.60 -4.67 -14.95
N ARG A 150 20.14 -5.88 -14.60
CA ARG A 150 20.51 -7.13 -15.27
C ARG A 150 19.34 -7.86 -15.91
N HIS A 151 18.11 -7.46 -15.56
CA HIS A 151 16.90 -8.21 -15.90
C HIS A 151 15.89 -7.38 -16.70
N LEU A 152 16.38 -6.32 -17.37
CA LEU A 152 15.59 -5.51 -18.29
C LEU A 152 15.09 -6.35 -19.48
N GLN A 153 13.82 -6.17 -19.83
CA GLN A 153 13.19 -6.77 -20.99
C GLN A 153 13.16 -5.82 -22.19
N TYR A 154 13.20 -4.51 -21.93
CA TYR A 154 13.08 -3.46 -22.93
C TYR A 154 14.37 -2.62 -22.98
N ASP A 155 14.78 -2.25 -24.18
CA ASP A 155 15.96 -1.40 -24.40
C ASP A 155 15.65 0.09 -24.20
N ASP A 156 14.36 0.46 -24.17
CA ASP A 156 13.87 1.82 -23.97
C ASP A 156 14.50 2.48 -22.74
N PRO A 157 14.82 3.79 -22.81
CA PRO A 157 15.25 4.55 -21.64
C PRO A 157 14.25 4.41 -20.49
N ILE A 158 14.80 4.34 -19.28
CA ILE A 158 14.02 4.46 -18.05
C ILE A 158 14.45 5.78 -17.42
N THR A 159 13.53 6.71 -17.26
CA THR A 159 13.83 8.06 -16.80
C THR A 159 13.53 8.23 -15.31
N MET A 160 14.06 9.28 -14.67
CA MET A 160 13.64 9.62 -13.30
C MET A 160 12.14 9.95 -13.27
N LEU A 161 11.62 10.58 -14.33
CA LEU A 161 10.20 10.85 -14.48
C LEU A 161 9.36 9.56 -14.52
N ASP A 162 9.86 8.50 -15.17
CA ASP A 162 9.20 7.19 -15.14
C ASP A 162 9.16 6.61 -13.72
N LEU A 163 10.24 6.76 -12.94
CA LEU A 163 10.27 6.32 -11.54
C LEU A 163 9.29 7.10 -10.66
N MET A 164 9.27 8.43 -10.79
CA MET A 164 8.32 9.33 -10.12
C MET A 164 6.87 8.99 -10.45
N ASN A 165 6.58 8.63 -11.70
CA ASN A 165 5.25 8.27 -12.17
C ASN A 165 4.87 6.79 -11.96
N HIS A 166 5.76 6.00 -11.35
CA HIS A 166 5.62 4.55 -11.22
C HIS A 166 5.42 3.82 -12.58
N THR A 167 6.04 4.30 -13.64
CA THR A 167 5.92 3.76 -15.01
C THR A 167 7.19 3.10 -15.54
N GLY A 168 8.18 2.80 -14.69
CA GLY A 168 9.41 2.09 -15.09
C GLY A 168 9.20 0.64 -15.60
N GLY A 169 7.99 0.10 -15.45
CA GLY A 169 7.58 -1.17 -16.06
C GLY A 169 7.79 -2.42 -15.19
N TRP A 170 8.34 -2.26 -13.99
CA TRP A 170 8.55 -3.37 -13.06
C TRP A 170 7.27 -3.80 -12.33
N CYS A 171 7.12 -5.10 -12.11
CA CYS A 171 6.12 -5.63 -11.17
C CYS A 171 6.62 -5.56 -9.72
N GLU A 172 5.83 -6.09 -8.78
CA GLU A 172 6.28 -6.30 -7.41
C GLU A 172 7.49 -7.23 -7.34
N SER A 173 8.44 -6.91 -6.45
CA SER A 173 9.54 -7.81 -6.18
C SER A 173 9.04 -9.02 -5.42
N THR A 174 9.45 -10.22 -5.84
CA THR A 174 9.27 -11.40 -5.01
C THR A 174 10.32 -11.49 -3.91
N TYR A 175 11.34 -10.62 -3.90
CA TYR A 175 12.36 -10.59 -2.87
C TYR A 175 11.87 -9.81 -1.65
N SER A 176 12.21 -10.26 -0.44
CA SER A 176 11.90 -9.48 0.78
C SER A 176 12.91 -8.36 0.92
N PHE A 177 12.42 -7.13 0.91
CA PHE A 177 13.20 -5.98 1.33
C PHE A 177 13.17 -5.77 2.84
N GLY A 178 12.57 -6.66 3.62
CA GLY A 178 12.53 -6.59 5.09
C GLY A 178 13.48 -7.59 5.75
N THR A 179 14.15 -7.17 6.83
CA THR A 179 14.86 -8.04 7.76
C THR A 179 14.55 -7.66 9.22
N ARG A 180 14.33 -8.67 10.07
CA ARG A 180 14.20 -8.47 11.53
C ARG A 180 15.54 -8.40 12.26
N ASN A 181 16.65 -8.52 11.54
CA ASN A 181 17.99 -8.49 12.10
C ASN A 181 18.77 -7.32 11.49
N ALA A 182 19.04 -6.30 12.30
CA ALA A 182 19.74 -5.09 11.87
C ALA A 182 21.14 -5.41 11.32
N ALA A 183 21.82 -6.42 11.89
CA ALA A 183 23.14 -6.84 11.41
C ALA A 183 23.13 -7.51 10.02
N LYS A 184 21.94 -7.71 9.43
CA LYS A 184 21.77 -8.23 8.06
C LYS A 184 21.29 -7.18 7.06
N ILE A 185 21.11 -5.92 7.48
CA ILE A 185 20.77 -4.83 6.56
C ILE A 185 21.92 -4.69 5.56
N ARG A 186 21.59 -4.82 4.27
CA ARG A 186 22.56 -4.63 3.19
C ARG A 186 22.56 -3.16 2.75
N PRO A 187 23.69 -2.66 2.19
CA PRO A 187 23.70 -1.37 1.51
C PRO A 187 22.63 -1.31 0.41
N LEU A 188 22.05 -0.12 0.21
CA LEU A 188 20.91 0.10 -0.69
C LEU A 188 21.14 -0.49 -2.09
N GLY A 189 22.27 -0.15 -2.73
CA GLY A 189 22.62 -0.66 -4.05
C GLY A 189 22.73 -2.19 -4.13
N GLN A 190 23.27 -2.84 -3.10
CA GLN A 190 23.35 -4.31 -3.05
C GLN A 190 21.94 -4.93 -2.92
N CYS A 191 21.12 -4.37 -2.04
CA CYS A 191 19.75 -4.80 -1.83
C CYS A 191 18.92 -4.72 -3.13
N LEU A 192 19.05 -3.61 -3.87
CA LEU A 192 18.35 -3.38 -5.13
C LEU A 192 18.80 -4.33 -6.24
N GLN A 193 20.11 -4.61 -6.38
CA GLN A 193 20.62 -5.57 -7.38
C GLN A 193 20.14 -6.99 -7.11
N GLU A 194 20.15 -7.42 -5.84
CA GLU A 194 19.73 -8.77 -5.47
C GLU A 194 18.21 -8.96 -5.56
N GLY A 195 17.45 -7.87 -5.41
CA GLY A 195 15.98 -7.85 -5.44
C GLY A 195 15.36 -7.26 -6.72
N GLU A 196 16.12 -7.09 -7.80
CA GLU A 196 15.64 -6.52 -9.08
C GLU A 196 14.39 -7.27 -9.57
N PRO A 197 13.22 -6.61 -9.63
CA PRO A 197 12.00 -7.24 -10.12
C PRO A 197 12.04 -7.48 -11.63
N ALA A 198 11.08 -8.26 -12.10
CA ALA A 198 10.82 -8.39 -13.52
C ALA A 198 10.31 -7.09 -14.15
N GLN A 199 10.85 -6.73 -15.32
CA GLN A 199 10.25 -5.69 -16.15
C GLN A 199 9.14 -6.30 -17.03
N MET A 200 7.89 -6.07 -16.63
CA MET A 200 6.71 -6.65 -17.26
C MET A 200 6.18 -5.78 -18.40
N PHE A 201 6.30 -4.46 -18.28
CA PHE A 201 5.76 -3.49 -19.23
C PHE A 201 6.88 -2.61 -19.79
N ARG A 202 6.68 -2.12 -21.02
CA ARG A 202 7.60 -1.12 -21.60
C ARG A 202 7.57 0.14 -20.71
N PRO A 203 8.72 0.77 -20.41
CA PRO A 203 8.78 2.02 -19.67
C PRO A 203 7.80 3.08 -20.22
N GLY A 204 7.18 3.86 -19.33
CA GLY A 204 6.22 4.92 -19.66
C GLY A 204 4.80 4.45 -20.02
N THR A 205 4.55 3.15 -20.15
CA THR A 205 3.25 2.67 -20.69
C THR A 205 2.19 2.32 -19.65
N VAL A 206 2.58 1.72 -18.52
CA VAL A 206 1.66 1.23 -17.49
C VAL A 206 2.14 1.68 -16.12
N SER A 207 1.28 2.37 -15.37
CA SER A 207 1.60 2.80 -14.01
C SER A 207 1.41 1.65 -13.02
N THR A 208 2.47 1.33 -12.31
CA THR A 208 2.65 0.17 -11.45
C THR A 208 3.39 0.59 -10.18
N TYR A 209 2.66 0.89 -9.11
CA TYR A 209 3.23 1.37 -7.85
C TYR A 209 4.42 0.53 -7.43
N SER A 210 5.60 1.14 -7.31
CA SER A 210 6.86 0.42 -7.15
C SER A 210 7.69 0.98 -6.01
N ASN A 211 7.78 0.20 -4.92
CA ASN A 211 8.70 0.48 -3.82
C ASN A 211 10.15 0.35 -4.29
N TRP A 212 10.46 -0.70 -5.06
CA TRP A 212 11.80 -0.89 -5.61
C TRP A 212 12.16 0.25 -6.58
N GLY A 213 11.24 0.73 -7.41
CA GLY A 213 11.48 1.87 -8.30
C GLY A 213 11.79 3.17 -7.55
N ALA A 214 11.09 3.45 -6.44
CA ALA A 214 11.40 4.61 -5.61
C ALA A 214 12.75 4.47 -4.86
N ALA A 215 13.08 3.27 -4.38
CA ALA A 215 14.37 3.00 -3.79
C ALA A 215 15.51 3.04 -4.82
N LEU A 216 15.27 2.61 -6.06
CA LEU A 216 16.19 2.78 -7.18
C LEU A 216 16.41 4.25 -7.50
N ALA A 217 15.36 5.07 -7.48
CA ALA A 217 15.49 6.52 -7.65
C ALA A 217 16.44 7.09 -6.60
N ALA A 218 16.25 6.78 -5.31
CA ALA A 218 17.15 7.21 -4.25
C ALA A 218 18.60 6.77 -4.48
N TYR A 219 18.83 5.53 -4.94
CA TYR A 219 20.17 5.05 -5.28
C TYR A 219 20.80 5.79 -6.48
N VAL A 220 20.00 6.17 -7.48
CA VAL A 220 20.45 7.09 -8.54
C VAL A 220 20.88 8.42 -7.93
N LEU A 221 20.13 8.95 -6.95
CA LEU A 221 20.51 10.19 -6.28
C LEU A 221 21.82 10.04 -5.52
N GLU A 222 22.09 8.92 -4.84
CA GLU A 222 23.42 8.66 -4.22
C GLU A 222 24.55 8.70 -5.25
N CYS A 223 24.33 8.07 -6.41
CA CYS A 223 25.34 8.03 -7.47
C CYS A 223 25.59 9.42 -8.08
N VAL A 224 24.55 10.25 -8.19
CA VAL A 224 24.64 11.61 -8.72
C VAL A 224 25.23 12.58 -7.68
N SER A 225 24.80 12.48 -6.42
CA SER A 225 25.20 13.36 -5.33
C SER A 225 26.62 13.06 -4.86
N GLY A 226 27.00 11.77 -4.82
CA GLY A 226 28.21 11.27 -4.15
C GLY A 226 28.01 11.09 -2.64
N GLU A 227 26.77 11.18 -2.15
CA GLU A 227 26.40 11.13 -0.74
C GLU A 227 25.49 9.92 -0.49
N ASP A 228 25.61 9.29 0.69
CA ASP A 228 24.62 8.32 1.16
C ASP A 228 23.24 9.00 1.25
N PHE A 229 22.18 8.31 0.83
CA PHE A 229 20.87 8.94 0.72
C PHE A 229 20.29 9.32 2.10
N CYS A 230 20.65 8.60 3.17
CA CYS A 230 20.28 8.98 4.52
C CYS A 230 20.90 10.35 4.87
N GLU A 231 22.21 10.48 4.67
CA GLU A 231 22.95 11.73 4.92
C GLU A 231 22.45 12.89 4.05
N TYR A 232 22.12 12.62 2.78
CA TYR A 232 21.56 13.62 1.87
C TYR A 232 20.23 14.16 2.42
N VAL A 233 19.31 13.29 2.84
CA VAL A 233 18.02 13.71 3.38
C VAL A 233 18.19 14.50 4.68
N HIS A 234 19.10 14.08 5.57
CA HIS A 234 19.40 14.84 6.79
C HIS A 234 19.84 16.27 6.46
N ARG A 235 20.87 16.42 5.62
CA ARG A 235 21.46 17.70 5.28
C ARG A 235 20.55 18.62 4.47
N HIS A 236 19.76 18.07 3.56
CA HIS A 236 19.03 18.85 2.56
C HIS A 236 17.52 18.94 2.82
N ILE A 237 16.99 18.19 3.80
CA ILE A 237 15.56 18.22 4.15
C ILE A 237 15.38 18.35 5.67
N PHE A 238 15.96 17.48 6.49
CA PHE A 238 15.67 17.49 7.92
C PHE A 238 16.28 18.69 8.65
N GLU A 239 17.58 18.96 8.46
CA GLU A 239 18.26 20.08 9.09
C GLU A 239 17.66 21.44 8.68
N PRO A 240 17.41 21.73 7.37
CA PRO A 240 16.81 23.00 6.97
C PRO A 240 15.39 23.23 7.51
N LEU A 241 14.63 22.15 7.73
CA LEU A 241 13.26 22.22 8.26
C LEU A 241 13.19 22.06 9.78
N GLY A 242 14.31 21.81 10.46
CA GLY A 242 14.35 21.57 11.91
C GLY A 242 13.64 20.30 12.35
N MET A 243 13.71 19.23 11.55
CA MET A 243 13.11 17.92 11.84
C MET A 243 14.03 17.04 12.69
N GLU A 244 14.30 17.49 13.92
CA GLU A 244 15.27 16.86 14.85
C GLU A 244 14.82 15.49 15.40
N HIS A 245 13.53 15.17 15.29
CA HIS A 245 12.90 13.96 15.82
C HIS A 245 12.43 13.03 14.69
N THR A 246 13.26 12.94 13.65
CA THR A 246 13.03 12.11 12.46
C THR A 246 14.26 11.27 12.13
N ALA A 247 14.01 10.04 11.69
CA ALA A 247 14.99 9.08 11.20
C ALA A 247 14.53 8.56 9.83
N ILE A 248 15.46 8.17 8.96
CA ILE A 248 15.15 7.49 7.69
C ILE A 248 15.96 6.21 7.51
N ALA A 249 17.06 6.00 8.26
CA ALA A 249 17.79 4.75 8.19
C ALA A 249 16.90 3.56 8.56
N PRO A 250 17.07 2.38 7.91
CA PRO A 250 16.19 1.23 8.13
C PRO A 250 16.05 0.80 9.60
N ASP A 251 17.10 0.94 10.41
CA ASP A 251 17.16 0.58 11.83
C ASP A 251 17.19 1.79 12.78
N HIS A 252 16.87 2.98 12.26
CA HIS A 252 16.87 4.25 12.99
C HIS A 252 18.23 4.61 13.61
N SER A 253 19.33 4.04 13.10
CA SER A 253 20.69 4.29 13.61
C SER A 253 21.18 5.72 13.37
N ASP A 254 20.53 6.45 12.48
CA ASP A 254 20.75 7.87 12.20
C ASP A 254 20.14 8.81 13.27
N ASN A 255 19.28 8.30 14.17
CA ASN A 255 18.74 9.08 15.28
C ASN A 255 18.43 8.22 16.52
N GLU A 256 19.31 8.28 17.52
CA GLU A 256 19.20 7.48 18.76
C GLU A 256 17.91 7.74 19.54
N TRP A 257 17.42 8.99 19.55
CA TRP A 257 16.18 9.34 20.24
C TRP A 257 14.98 8.70 19.55
N VAL A 258 14.89 8.79 18.22
CA VAL A 258 13.80 8.16 17.45
C VAL A 258 13.81 6.65 17.65
N ARG A 259 14.98 6.02 17.59
CA ARG A 259 15.15 4.60 17.86
C ARG A 259 14.61 4.22 19.26
N ALA A 260 14.98 4.98 20.28
CA ALA A 260 14.54 4.72 21.65
C ALA A 260 13.03 4.91 21.82
N GLN A 261 12.42 5.90 21.16
CA GLN A 261 10.96 6.07 21.18
C GLN A 261 10.26 4.95 20.43
N ARG A 262 10.76 4.57 19.25
CA ARG A 262 10.16 3.52 18.42
C ARG A 262 10.15 2.18 19.14
N GLU A 263 11.15 1.88 19.95
CA GLU A 263 11.21 0.68 20.78
C GLU A 263 10.11 0.60 21.87
N LYS A 264 9.45 1.71 22.23
CA LYS A 264 8.33 1.74 23.19
C LYS A 264 6.98 1.44 22.53
N VAL A 265 6.88 1.54 21.20
CA VAL A 265 5.61 1.44 20.48
C VAL A 265 5.32 -0.02 20.10
N ASN A 266 4.18 -0.52 20.57
CA ASN A 266 3.55 -1.74 20.08
C ASN A 266 2.59 -1.39 18.93
N CYS A 267 2.38 -2.33 18.02
CA CYS A 267 1.53 -2.17 16.85
C CYS A 267 0.31 -3.08 16.94
N TYR A 268 -0.75 -2.67 16.27
CA TYR A 268 -2.05 -3.34 16.29
C TYR A 268 -2.59 -3.50 14.86
N ARG A 269 -3.58 -4.39 14.72
CA ARG A 269 -4.36 -4.53 13.50
C ARG A 269 -5.82 -4.68 13.86
N SER A 270 -6.63 -3.79 13.31
CA SER A 270 -8.08 -3.91 13.37
C SER A 270 -8.54 -5.08 12.49
N GLY A 271 -9.24 -6.03 13.09
CA GLY A 271 -9.87 -7.16 12.42
C GLY A 271 -11.38 -6.97 12.30
N MET A 272 -12.05 -7.82 11.51
CA MET A 272 -13.51 -7.78 11.36
C MET A 272 -14.26 -8.18 12.64
N ILE A 273 -13.60 -8.92 13.54
CA ILE A 273 -14.19 -9.46 14.77
C ILE A 273 -13.44 -8.92 15.99
N ASN A 274 -12.10 -9.04 16.02
CA ASN A 274 -11.26 -8.55 17.11
C ASN A 274 -10.02 -7.83 16.56
N SER A 275 -9.51 -6.86 17.31
CA SER A 275 -8.18 -6.29 17.12
C SER A 275 -7.08 -7.25 17.62
N ASN A 276 -5.93 -7.27 16.94
CA ASN A 276 -4.80 -8.12 17.31
C ASN A 276 -3.53 -7.31 17.59
N ALA A 277 -2.85 -7.60 18.70
CA ALA A 277 -1.52 -7.07 18.97
C ALA A 277 -0.48 -7.76 18.06
N LEU A 278 0.36 -6.95 17.42
CA LEU A 278 1.46 -7.38 16.55
C LEU A 278 2.83 -7.30 17.27
N GLY A 279 2.83 -6.96 18.56
CA GLY A 279 4.03 -6.59 19.31
C GLY A 279 4.69 -5.36 18.70
N LYS A 280 6.01 -5.21 18.84
CA LYS A 280 6.73 -4.04 18.30
C LYS A 280 6.69 -3.93 16.77
N SER A 281 6.44 -5.03 16.05
CA SER A 281 6.46 -5.08 14.57
C SER A 281 7.70 -4.44 13.91
N LEU A 282 8.88 -4.53 14.54
CA LEU A 282 10.13 -4.00 13.99
C LEU A 282 10.61 -4.90 12.83
N ASP A 283 10.46 -4.40 11.61
CA ASP A 283 10.99 -4.99 10.39
C ASP A 283 11.79 -3.90 9.64
N PHE A 284 13.09 -4.12 9.48
CA PHE A 284 13.97 -3.13 8.88
C PHE A 284 13.85 -3.22 7.36
N LEU A 285 13.24 -2.20 6.76
CA LEU A 285 13.04 -2.10 5.32
C LEU A 285 14.37 -1.69 4.66
N GLU A 286 15.08 -2.62 4.05
CA GLU A 286 16.32 -2.39 3.32
C GLU A 286 16.12 -1.51 2.08
N ALA A 287 14.95 -1.54 1.44
CA ALA A 287 14.53 -0.55 0.44
C ALA A 287 14.02 0.74 1.13
N TYR A 288 14.77 1.20 2.14
CA TYR A 288 14.35 2.18 3.14
C TYR A 288 13.82 3.51 2.58
N PRO A 289 14.33 4.06 1.45
CA PRO A 289 13.81 5.32 0.90
C PRO A 289 12.34 5.21 0.49
N ALA A 290 11.87 3.98 0.24
CA ALA A 290 10.49 3.72 -0.12
C ALA A 290 9.53 3.75 1.07
N GLY A 291 10.00 3.68 2.33
CA GLY A 291 9.07 3.52 3.45
C GLY A 291 9.57 3.57 4.89
N ALA A 292 10.84 3.87 5.15
CA ALA A 292 11.41 3.75 6.50
C ALA A 292 11.37 5.03 7.33
N ALA A 293 11.03 6.19 6.75
CA ALA A 293 10.99 7.44 7.50
C ALA A 293 10.09 7.30 8.73
N THR A 294 10.64 7.63 9.90
CA THR A 294 10.02 7.43 11.20
C THR A 294 10.25 8.68 12.02
N GLY A 295 9.20 9.23 12.60
CA GLY A 295 9.31 10.45 13.40
C GLY A 295 8.00 10.86 14.04
N THR A 296 8.02 12.03 14.67
CA THR A 296 6.84 12.60 15.34
C THR A 296 5.85 13.20 14.35
N ILE A 297 4.60 13.39 14.80
CA ILE A 297 3.59 14.09 13.99
C ILE A 297 3.97 15.55 13.74
N ASP A 298 4.70 16.18 14.67
CA ASP A 298 5.12 17.58 14.57
C ASP A 298 6.19 17.76 13.48
N ASP A 299 7.14 16.83 13.36
CA ASP A 299 8.13 16.86 12.27
C ASP A 299 7.51 16.56 10.90
N LEU A 300 6.57 15.61 10.84
CA LEU A 300 5.81 15.37 9.61
C LEU A 300 4.99 16.60 9.20
N ALA A 301 4.43 17.33 10.17
CA ALA A 301 3.74 18.60 9.93
C ALA A 301 4.70 19.70 9.44
N ARG A 302 5.93 19.80 9.99
CA ARG A 302 6.95 20.74 9.49
C ARG A 302 7.26 20.46 8.02
N TYR A 303 7.45 19.19 7.67
CA TYR A 303 7.66 18.77 6.29
C TYR A 303 6.47 19.10 5.38
N ALA A 304 5.24 18.81 5.81
CA ALA A 304 4.03 19.14 5.06
C ALA A 304 3.85 20.65 4.87
N ARG A 305 4.14 21.46 5.89
CA ARG A 305 4.08 22.92 5.86
C ARG A 305 5.06 23.53 4.87
N ALA A 306 6.23 22.92 4.70
CA ALA A 306 7.23 23.38 3.76
C ALA A 306 6.73 23.41 2.30
N PHE A 307 5.68 22.64 1.96
CA PHE A 307 5.08 22.66 0.62
C PHE A 307 4.01 23.73 0.41
N VAL A 308 3.54 24.35 1.49
CA VAL A 308 2.59 25.46 1.42
C VAL A 308 3.25 26.79 1.81
N ASP A 309 4.39 26.79 2.48
CA ASP A 309 5.14 27.99 2.80
C ASP A 309 6.08 28.36 1.63
N ASP A 310 5.81 29.50 0.99
CA ASP A 310 6.60 29.99 -0.15
C ASP A 310 8.03 30.41 0.26
N SER A 311 8.31 30.51 1.57
CA SER A 311 9.63 30.83 2.14
C SER A 311 10.39 29.61 2.64
N ALA A 312 9.82 28.40 2.53
CA ALA A 312 10.45 27.19 3.02
C ALA A 312 11.79 26.91 2.31
N PRO A 313 12.84 26.51 3.05
CA PRO A 313 14.18 26.33 2.49
C PRO A 313 14.38 24.99 1.77
N LEU A 314 13.34 24.42 1.14
CA LEU A 314 13.43 23.14 0.43
C LEU A 314 14.10 23.27 -0.94
N PHE A 315 13.84 24.37 -1.65
CA PHE A 315 14.33 24.61 -3.00
C PHE A 315 14.98 25.98 -3.09
N ALA A 316 16.05 26.11 -3.88
CA ALA A 316 16.67 27.41 -4.12
C ALA A 316 15.81 28.30 -5.03
N HIS A 317 14.97 27.69 -5.86
CA HIS A 317 14.17 28.36 -6.88
C HIS A 317 12.67 27.99 -6.74
N PRO A 318 11.75 28.98 -6.62
CA PRO A 318 10.31 28.70 -6.57
C PRO A 318 9.79 27.93 -7.79
N GLU A 319 10.43 28.09 -8.94
CA GLU A 319 10.13 27.37 -10.18
C GLU A 319 10.29 25.85 -10.02
N THR A 320 11.20 25.40 -9.15
CA THR A 320 11.40 23.98 -8.85
C THR A 320 10.16 23.38 -8.20
N GLN A 321 9.59 24.06 -7.21
CA GLN A 321 8.35 23.63 -6.56
C GLN A 321 7.14 23.71 -7.51
N GLN A 322 7.06 24.78 -8.32
CA GLN A 322 6.01 24.89 -9.35
C GLN A 322 6.09 23.74 -10.35
N LYS A 323 7.30 23.37 -10.78
CA LYS A 323 7.52 22.22 -11.66
C LYS A 323 7.13 20.91 -10.97
N MET A 324 7.51 20.73 -9.71
CA MET A 324 7.19 19.54 -8.93
C MET A 324 5.68 19.29 -8.85
N PHE A 325 4.89 20.34 -8.63
CA PHE A 325 3.42 20.26 -8.57
C PHE A 325 2.72 20.35 -9.94
N ALA A 326 3.46 20.52 -11.04
CA ALA A 326 2.90 20.37 -12.37
C ALA A 326 2.65 18.90 -12.70
N GLY A 327 1.61 18.64 -13.50
CA GLY A 327 1.29 17.31 -14.01
C GLY A 327 2.49 16.65 -14.68
N SER A 328 2.83 15.44 -14.25
CA SER A 328 3.91 14.61 -14.81
C SER A 328 3.40 13.32 -15.46
N LEU A 329 2.20 12.87 -15.07
CA LEU A 329 1.46 11.79 -15.72
C LEU A 329 0.05 12.28 -15.99
N PHE A 330 -0.48 11.97 -17.17
CA PHE A 330 -1.78 12.45 -17.61
C PHE A 330 -2.66 11.32 -18.12
N ILE A 331 -3.97 11.44 -17.88
CA ILE A 331 -4.99 10.70 -18.61
C ILE A 331 -5.80 11.73 -19.42
N GLY A 332 -5.65 11.67 -20.74
CA GLY A 332 -6.10 12.74 -21.62
C GLY A 332 -5.39 14.05 -21.28
N LYS A 333 -6.15 15.06 -20.87
CA LYS A 333 -5.63 16.37 -20.44
C LYS A 333 -5.52 16.53 -18.92
N TYR A 334 -5.95 15.53 -18.16
CA TYR A 334 -6.06 15.62 -16.71
C TYR A 334 -4.81 15.05 -16.05
N PRO A 335 -4.13 15.80 -15.18
CA PRO A 335 -3.00 15.27 -14.41
C PRO A 335 -3.49 14.20 -13.44
N VAL A 336 -2.72 13.13 -13.29
CA VAL A 336 -2.98 12.03 -12.36
C VAL A 336 -1.82 11.73 -11.42
N MET A 337 -0.64 12.32 -11.67
CA MET A 337 0.52 12.38 -10.78
C MET A 337 1.28 13.69 -11.02
N THR A 338 2.04 14.15 -10.02
CA THR A 338 2.88 15.36 -10.10
C THR A 338 4.25 15.13 -9.49
N HIS A 339 5.21 14.73 -10.33
CA HIS A 339 6.61 14.41 -9.98
C HIS A 339 6.73 13.57 -8.70
N GLY A 340 5.90 12.52 -8.60
CA GLY A 340 5.91 11.57 -7.48
C GLY A 340 4.94 11.87 -6.34
N PHE A 341 4.24 13.01 -6.38
CA PHE A 341 3.10 13.28 -5.50
C PHE A 341 1.80 12.76 -6.09
N GLU A 342 0.94 12.24 -5.23
CA GLU A 342 -0.45 11.96 -5.54
C GLU A 342 -1.20 13.29 -5.68
N ILE A 343 -2.08 13.39 -6.68
CA ILE A 343 -2.95 14.54 -6.89
C ILE A 343 -4.40 14.08 -6.77
N ALA A 344 -5.20 14.84 -6.04
CA ALA A 344 -6.63 14.59 -5.92
C ALA A 344 -7.42 15.88 -6.03
N GLU A 345 -8.52 15.81 -6.78
CA GLU A 345 -9.42 16.94 -6.95
C GLU A 345 -10.60 16.82 -5.98
N ARG A 346 -10.72 17.78 -5.07
CA ARG A 346 -11.79 17.97 -4.07
C ARG A 346 -12.40 19.36 -4.23
N ALA A 347 -12.88 20.00 -3.17
CA ALA A 347 -13.24 21.43 -3.25
C ALA A 347 -12.04 22.31 -3.68
N CYS A 348 -10.82 21.80 -3.50
CA CYS A 348 -9.55 22.31 -4.01
C CYS A 348 -8.71 21.14 -4.56
N THR A 349 -7.65 21.48 -5.30
CA THR A 349 -6.64 20.49 -5.74
C THR A 349 -5.69 20.23 -4.59
N ILE A 350 -5.59 18.97 -4.16
CA ILE A 350 -4.71 18.56 -3.07
C ILE A 350 -3.58 17.68 -3.58
N TYR A 351 -2.45 17.77 -2.89
CA TYR A 351 -1.23 17.03 -3.14
C TYR A 351 -0.82 16.29 -1.88
N GLY A 352 -0.17 15.14 -2.04
CA GLY A 352 0.31 14.42 -0.87
C GLY A 352 0.75 13.00 -1.18
N HIS A 353 0.78 12.20 -0.13
CA HIS A 353 1.02 10.77 -0.22
C HIS A 353 0.49 10.07 1.05
N SER A 354 -0.08 8.88 0.88
CA SER A 354 -0.43 7.98 2.00
C SER A 354 0.72 7.03 2.36
N GLY A 355 0.74 6.47 3.56
CA GLY A 355 1.83 5.64 4.06
C GLY A 355 1.34 4.43 4.83
N ALA A 356 1.98 3.29 4.63
CA ALA A 356 1.74 2.10 5.45
C ALA A 356 3.02 1.26 5.57
N THR A 357 3.28 0.72 6.75
CA THR A 357 4.35 -0.27 6.99
C THR A 357 3.74 -1.59 7.45
N ALA A 358 4.43 -2.44 8.25
CA ALA A 358 3.84 -3.65 8.79
C ALA A 358 2.85 -3.38 9.94
N GLY A 359 3.06 -2.30 10.69
CA GLY A 359 2.31 -1.97 11.91
C GLY A 359 1.76 -0.55 11.99
N PHE A 360 2.00 0.30 10.99
CA PHE A 360 1.58 1.70 10.97
C PHE A 360 0.85 2.06 9.69
N ASP A 361 -0.07 3.01 9.80
CA ASP A 361 -0.68 3.75 8.69
C ASP A 361 -0.48 5.25 8.93
N ALA A 362 -0.27 6.03 7.87
CA ALA A 362 -0.08 7.47 7.92
C ALA A 362 -0.61 8.14 6.66
N GLU A 363 -0.89 9.44 6.72
CA GLU A 363 -1.32 10.22 5.57
C GLU A 363 -0.88 11.68 5.71
N MET A 364 -0.41 12.27 4.61
CA MET A 364 -0.02 13.67 4.51
C MET A 364 -0.66 14.26 3.26
N MET A 365 -1.52 15.27 3.43
CA MET A 365 -2.24 15.93 2.34
C MET A 365 -2.26 17.44 2.56
N PHE A 366 -2.10 18.22 1.50
CA PHE A 366 -2.07 19.69 1.57
C PHE A 366 -2.55 20.34 0.26
N ASP A 367 -3.01 21.59 0.38
CA ASP A 367 -3.35 22.47 -0.72
C ASP A 367 -2.46 23.73 -0.66
N PRO A 368 -1.52 23.91 -1.61
CA PRO A 368 -0.66 25.10 -1.67
C PRO A 368 -1.41 26.42 -1.91
N VAL A 369 -2.66 26.39 -2.38
CA VAL A 369 -3.47 27.59 -2.67
C VAL A 369 -4.17 28.09 -1.41
N SER A 370 -4.97 27.25 -0.75
CA SER A 370 -5.61 27.62 0.52
C SER A 370 -4.65 27.59 1.71
N LYS A 371 -3.45 27.01 1.52
CA LYS A 371 -2.42 26.79 2.54
C LYS A 371 -2.84 25.83 3.64
N TYR A 372 -3.97 25.13 3.49
CA TYR A 372 -4.40 24.11 4.43
C TYR A 372 -3.69 22.79 4.18
N GLY A 373 -3.43 22.06 5.25
CA GLY A 373 -2.95 20.69 5.18
C GLY A 373 -3.23 19.92 6.45
N TYR A 374 -3.09 18.59 6.36
CA TYR A 374 -3.09 17.73 7.53
C TYR A 374 -2.05 16.63 7.41
N VAL A 375 -1.63 16.16 8.58
CA VAL A 375 -0.84 14.95 8.74
C VAL A 375 -1.48 14.09 9.81
N VAL A 376 -1.53 12.79 9.58
CA VAL A 376 -2.05 11.81 10.55
C VAL A 376 -1.19 10.56 10.54
N ALA A 377 -0.99 9.94 11.71
CA ALA A 377 -0.29 8.68 11.84
C ALA A 377 -0.89 7.82 12.96
N THR A 378 -0.84 6.50 12.79
CA THR A 378 -1.33 5.51 13.77
C THR A 378 -0.43 4.28 13.81
N ASN A 379 -0.31 3.65 14.99
CA ASN A 379 0.30 2.32 15.18
C ASN A 379 -0.73 1.18 15.04
N GLU A 380 -1.85 1.42 14.35
CA GLU A 380 -2.87 0.42 14.08
C GLU A 380 -3.23 0.34 12.60
N LYS A 381 -3.11 -0.87 12.04
CA LYS A 381 -3.51 -1.14 10.66
C LYS A 381 -5.02 -1.22 10.47
N ASN A 382 -5.46 -0.73 9.31
CA ASN A 382 -6.87 -0.74 8.87
C ASN A 382 -7.79 0.07 9.80
N ASN A 383 -7.26 1.08 10.49
CA ASN A 383 -8.00 1.86 11.46
C ASN A 383 -9.04 2.76 10.75
N ALA A 384 -10.23 2.88 11.37
CA ALA A 384 -11.32 3.68 10.85
C ALA A 384 -11.06 5.19 10.88
N TYR A 385 -10.22 5.67 11.79
CA TYR A 385 -9.97 7.07 12.10
C TYR A 385 -9.45 7.86 10.91
N ILE A 386 -8.50 7.29 10.17
CA ILE A 386 -7.90 7.93 8.98
C ILE A 386 -8.91 8.01 7.82
N ARG A 387 -9.93 7.13 7.80
CA ARG A 387 -10.88 7.07 6.69
C ARG A 387 -11.67 8.37 6.60
N ASN A 388 -11.76 8.90 5.38
CA ASN A 388 -12.50 10.12 5.01
C ASN A 388 -11.91 11.46 5.48
N LEU A 389 -10.71 11.49 6.08
CA LEU A 389 -10.08 12.76 6.49
C LEU A 389 -9.90 13.74 5.33
N MET A 390 -9.54 13.26 4.14
CA MET A 390 -9.51 14.09 2.93
C MET A 390 -10.84 14.82 2.69
N ASP A 391 -11.95 14.10 2.80
CA ASP A 391 -13.27 14.67 2.51
C ASP A 391 -13.75 15.59 3.65
N ASP A 392 -13.35 15.28 4.88
CA ASP A 392 -13.63 16.11 6.04
C ASP A 392 -12.89 17.45 6.01
N VAL A 393 -11.63 17.46 5.54
CA VAL A 393 -10.80 18.67 5.47
C VAL A 393 -10.98 19.42 4.15
N PHE A 394 -11.00 18.71 3.02
CA PHE A 394 -10.97 19.30 1.67
C PHE A 394 -12.28 19.17 0.88
N GLY A 395 -13.30 18.53 1.44
CA GLY A 395 -14.60 18.35 0.82
C GLY A 395 -14.66 17.12 -0.08
N GLU A 396 -15.84 16.82 -0.60
CA GLU A 396 -16.06 15.63 -1.43
C GLU A 396 -15.31 15.70 -2.78
N LYS A 397 -15.17 14.55 -3.42
CA LYS A 397 -14.57 14.44 -4.77
C LYS A 397 -15.21 15.41 -5.75
N ALA A 398 -14.39 16.17 -6.49
CA ALA A 398 -14.87 17.08 -7.52
C ALA A 398 -15.29 16.33 -8.79
N LEU A 399 -16.44 15.64 -8.74
CA LEU A 399 -16.98 14.83 -9.84
C LEU A 399 -17.24 15.66 -11.11
N ASN A 400 -17.52 16.97 -10.97
CA ASN A 400 -17.84 17.86 -12.07
C ASN A 400 -16.65 18.17 -13.00
N LEU A 401 -15.41 17.88 -12.58
CA LEU A 401 -14.21 18.11 -13.41
C LEU A 401 -14.11 17.15 -14.60
N TYR A 402 -14.80 16.00 -14.49
CA TYR A 402 -14.86 14.98 -15.52
C TYR A 402 -16.30 14.90 -16.06
N PRO A 403 -16.77 15.92 -16.81
CA PRO A 403 -18.14 15.96 -17.27
C PRO A 403 -18.44 14.69 -18.07
N ALA A 404 -19.46 13.94 -17.63
CA ALA A 404 -19.90 12.74 -18.31
C ALA A 404 -20.26 13.11 -19.76
N ALA A 405 -19.54 12.57 -20.74
CA ALA A 405 -19.79 12.89 -22.16
C ALA A 405 -21.04 12.19 -22.71
N GLY A 406 -22.00 11.81 -21.85
CA GLY A 406 -23.10 10.91 -22.21
C GLY A 406 -22.61 9.54 -22.70
N GLY A 407 -21.34 9.20 -22.42
CA GLY A 407 -20.69 7.99 -22.89
C GLY A 407 -21.26 6.73 -22.25
N ALA A 408 -21.30 5.64 -23.02
CA ALA A 408 -21.71 4.35 -22.50
C ALA A 408 -20.79 3.92 -21.33
N PRO A 409 -21.33 3.23 -20.31
CA PRO A 409 -20.53 2.71 -19.22
C PRO A 409 -19.49 1.71 -19.74
N LEU A 410 -18.30 1.70 -19.12
CA LEU A 410 -17.27 0.72 -19.46
C LEU A 410 -17.71 -0.68 -19.03
N LYS A 411 -18.12 -1.49 -20.01
CA LYS A 411 -18.40 -2.92 -19.80
C LYS A 411 -17.18 -3.72 -20.25
N THR A 412 -16.63 -4.51 -19.33
CA THR A 412 -15.56 -5.44 -19.66
C THR A 412 -16.05 -6.88 -19.47
N ASP A 413 -15.95 -7.69 -20.53
CA ASP A 413 -16.25 -9.13 -20.45
C ASP A 413 -15.04 -9.96 -19.99
N SER A 414 -13.94 -9.28 -19.67
CA SER A 414 -12.65 -9.86 -19.30
C SER A 414 -12.39 -9.78 -17.80
N TYR A 415 -11.36 -10.53 -17.38
CA TYR A 415 -10.86 -10.57 -16.01
C TYR A 415 -9.61 -9.71 -15.91
N TYR A 416 -9.43 -9.00 -14.80
CA TYR A 416 -8.30 -8.09 -14.59
C TYR A 416 -7.55 -8.39 -13.29
N MET A 417 -6.25 -8.10 -13.27
CA MET A 417 -5.38 -8.10 -12.09
C MET A 417 -4.65 -6.77 -11.96
N THR A 418 -4.13 -6.46 -10.78
CA THR A 418 -3.22 -5.30 -10.66
C THR A 418 -1.99 -5.51 -11.53
N ALA A 419 -1.54 -4.46 -12.22
CA ALA A 419 -0.29 -4.47 -12.98
C ALA A 419 0.92 -4.80 -12.08
N ARG A 420 0.78 -4.59 -10.77
CA ARG A 420 1.80 -4.88 -9.76
C ARG A 420 1.97 -6.38 -9.54
N THR A 421 1.00 -7.20 -9.93
CA THR A 421 1.07 -8.66 -9.83
C THR A 421 2.18 -9.20 -10.73
N ASN A 422 2.91 -10.19 -10.23
CA ASN A 422 3.83 -10.95 -11.06
C ASN A 422 3.06 -11.93 -11.97
N LEU A 423 3.07 -11.65 -13.27
CA LEU A 423 2.36 -12.45 -14.30
C LEU A 423 3.31 -13.37 -15.10
N ARG A 424 4.52 -13.64 -14.60
CA ARG A 424 5.49 -14.56 -15.21
C ARG A 424 6.10 -15.49 -14.16
N GLY A 425 6.76 -16.55 -14.63
CA GLY A 425 7.39 -17.54 -13.77
C GLY A 425 6.49 -18.09 -12.67
N ILE A 426 7.12 -18.52 -11.56
CA ILE A 426 6.40 -19.00 -10.38
C ILE A 426 5.51 -17.93 -9.73
N GLY A 427 5.85 -16.65 -9.91
CA GLY A 427 5.05 -15.52 -9.40
C GLY A 427 3.61 -15.57 -9.92
N MET A 428 3.41 -15.97 -11.18
CA MET A 428 2.09 -16.13 -11.77
C MET A 428 1.25 -17.19 -11.04
N TYR A 429 1.83 -18.30 -10.61
CA TYR A 429 1.07 -19.29 -9.84
C TYR A 429 0.69 -18.74 -8.46
N LEU A 430 1.63 -18.07 -7.77
CA LEU A 430 1.36 -17.48 -6.45
C LEU A 430 0.26 -16.42 -6.54
N ALA A 431 0.25 -15.64 -7.61
CA ALA A 431 -0.81 -14.70 -7.93
C ALA A 431 -2.18 -15.39 -8.05
N TYR A 432 -2.28 -16.51 -8.77
CA TYR A 432 -3.53 -17.28 -8.83
C TYR A 432 -3.91 -17.93 -7.49
N LEU A 433 -2.94 -18.26 -6.64
CA LEU A 433 -3.22 -18.81 -5.31
C LEU A 433 -3.75 -17.73 -4.34
N ASN A 434 -3.21 -16.51 -4.40
CA ASN A 434 -3.53 -15.42 -3.48
C ASN A 434 -4.66 -14.52 -3.99
N ASP A 435 -4.65 -14.23 -5.30
CA ASP A 435 -5.47 -13.19 -5.92
C ASP A 435 -6.63 -13.75 -6.74
N ALA A 436 -6.86 -15.08 -6.79
CA ALA A 436 -8.02 -15.65 -7.47
C ALA A 436 -9.37 -15.05 -7.02
N PHE A 437 -9.41 -14.42 -5.85
CA PHE A 437 -10.57 -13.72 -5.30
C PHE A 437 -10.62 -12.21 -5.61
N TYR A 438 -9.51 -11.60 -6.05
CA TYR A 438 -9.44 -10.21 -6.50
C TYR A 438 -9.66 -10.05 -8.01
N ILE A 439 -9.62 -11.16 -8.75
CA ILE A 439 -9.89 -11.20 -10.19
C ILE A 439 -11.41 -11.21 -10.40
N SER A 440 -11.98 -10.05 -10.70
CA SER A 440 -13.41 -9.92 -11.01
C SER A 440 -13.63 -9.38 -12.42
N LYS A 441 -14.80 -9.72 -13.00
CA LYS A 441 -15.34 -8.94 -14.11
C LYS A 441 -15.62 -7.54 -13.56
N LYS A 442 -14.85 -6.55 -14.02
CA LYS A 442 -14.97 -5.17 -13.59
C LYS A 442 -16.13 -4.53 -14.36
N ASN A 443 -17.31 -4.53 -13.75
CA ASN A 443 -18.33 -3.54 -14.06
C ASN A 443 -17.96 -2.29 -13.26
N LEU A 444 -17.10 -1.47 -13.85
CA LEU A 444 -16.75 -0.18 -13.26
C LEU A 444 -17.89 0.78 -13.54
N ASP A 445 -18.36 1.47 -12.51
CA ASP A 445 -19.35 2.55 -12.67
C ASP A 445 -18.66 3.82 -13.18
N VAL A 446 -18.08 3.71 -14.38
CA VAL A 446 -17.36 4.78 -15.08
C VAL A 446 -17.94 4.96 -16.47
N CYS A 447 -18.10 6.21 -16.88
CA CYS A 447 -18.64 6.61 -18.17
C CYS A 447 -17.53 7.15 -19.05
N ALA A 448 -17.63 6.93 -20.37
CA ALA A 448 -16.67 7.51 -21.29
C ALA A 448 -16.76 9.04 -21.27
N ILE A 449 -15.60 9.71 -21.21
CA ILE A 449 -15.45 11.16 -21.30
C ILE A 449 -14.57 11.58 -22.49
N GLY A 450 -13.99 10.61 -23.19
CA GLY A 450 -13.16 10.78 -24.38
C GLY A 450 -12.85 9.44 -25.05
N GLU A 451 -12.04 9.45 -26.11
CA GLU A 451 -11.60 8.22 -26.75
C GLU A 451 -10.74 7.41 -25.79
N ASN A 452 -11.22 6.22 -25.41
CA ASN A 452 -10.60 5.32 -24.43
C ASN A 452 -10.36 5.92 -23.04
N ILE A 453 -11.03 7.03 -22.69
CA ILE A 453 -10.91 7.68 -21.38
C ILE A 453 -12.26 7.63 -20.67
N TYR A 454 -12.23 7.21 -19.41
CA TYR A 454 -13.41 6.96 -18.59
C TYR A 454 -13.27 7.63 -17.24
N ALA A 455 -14.37 8.16 -16.71
CA ALA A 455 -14.43 8.70 -15.37
C ALA A 455 -15.72 8.30 -14.64
N GLY A 456 -15.63 8.16 -13.32
CA GLY A 456 -16.75 7.83 -12.45
C GLY A 456 -16.32 7.71 -10.99
N GLU A 457 -17.16 8.14 -10.06
CA GLU A 457 -16.87 8.20 -8.61
C GLU A 457 -15.51 8.88 -8.27
N GLY A 458 -15.12 9.86 -9.10
CA GLY A 458 -13.88 10.63 -8.97
C GLY A 458 -12.62 9.85 -9.35
N ASN A 459 -12.77 8.69 -9.99
CA ASN A 459 -11.66 7.95 -10.59
C ASN A 459 -11.56 8.32 -12.08
N LEU A 460 -10.34 8.40 -12.58
CA LEU A 460 -10.02 8.60 -13.98
C LEU A 460 -9.23 7.41 -14.50
N LEU A 461 -9.66 6.86 -15.64
CA LEU A 461 -9.11 5.64 -16.23
C LEU A 461 -8.85 5.82 -17.72
N GLN A 462 -7.74 5.26 -18.20
CA GLN A 462 -7.44 5.15 -19.62
C GLN A 462 -7.37 3.68 -20.03
N LEU A 463 -8.10 3.31 -21.06
CA LEU A 463 -7.98 2.00 -21.69
C LEU A 463 -6.85 2.02 -22.71
N VAL A 464 -5.81 1.22 -22.45
CA VAL A 464 -4.63 1.07 -23.31
C VAL A 464 -4.57 -0.36 -23.83
N THR A 465 -4.11 -0.55 -25.06
CA THR A 465 -3.79 -1.88 -25.60
C THR A 465 -2.28 -2.10 -25.52
N LEU A 466 -1.88 -3.18 -24.84
CA LEU A 466 -0.49 -3.55 -24.66
C LEU A 466 0.06 -4.29 -25.89
N GLU A 467 1.38 -4.45 -25.95
CA GLU A 467 2.07 -5.09 -27.10
C GLU A 467 1.60 -6.52 -27.39
N ASP A 468 1.24 -7.27 -26.34
CA ASP A 468 0.74 -8.65 -26.47
C ASP A 468 -0.76 -8.73 -26.85
N GLY A 469 -1.37 -7.56 -27.10
CA GLY A 469 -2.78 -7.39 -27.44
C GLY A 469 -3.74 -7.44 -26.25
N SER A 470 -3.24 -7.61 -25.02
CA SER A 470 -4.07 -7.47 -23.81
C SER A 470 -4.43 -6.01 -23.54
N LYS A 471 -5.50 -5.80 -22.79
CA LYS A 471 -5.95 -4.46 -22.38
C LYS A 471 -5.45 -4.10 -20.99
N ALA A 472 -5.06 -2.85 -20.78
CA ALA A 472 -4.80 -2.28 -19.47
C ALA A 472 -5.76 -1.11 -19.21
N LEU A 473 -6.31 -1.05 -18.00
CA LEU A 473 -7.01 0.13 -17.49
C LEU A 473 -6.04 0.87 -16.58
N CYS A 474 -5.41 1.90 -17.13
CA CYS A 474 -4.42 2.72 -16.47
C CYS A 474 -5.06 3.78 -15.60
N SER A 475 -4.49 4.01 -14.41
CA SER A 475 -4.90 5.01 -13.43
C SER A 475 -3.66 5.62 -12.77
N ALA A 476 -3.83 6.57 -11.85
CA ALA A 476 -2.76 7.04 -10.98
C ALA A 476 -2.15 5.88 -10.19
N ALA A 477 -0.87 5.59 -10.41
CA ALA A 477 -0.04 4.63 -9.66
C ALA A 477 -0.53 3.16 -9.63
N SER A 478 -1.74 2.81 -10.07
CA SER A 478 -2.31 1.47 -9.88
C SER A 478 -3.16 1.02 -11.07
N SER A 479 -2.50 0.73 -12.19
CA SER A 479 -3.15 0.14 -13.36
C SER A 479 -3.61 -1.28 -13.09
N ILE A 480 -4.66 -1.71 -13.80
CA ILE A 480 -5.08 -3.12 -13.85
C ILE A 480 -4.96 -3.65 -15.29
N VAL A 481 -4.53 -4.90 -15.45
CA VAL A 481 -4.23 -5.53 -16.74
C VAL A 481 -5.11 -6.75 -16.94
N GLU A 482 -5.57 -6.92 -18.18
CA GLU A 482 -6.41 -8.03 -18.60
C GLU A 482 -5.65 -9.36 -18.51
N VAL A 483 -6.26 -10.31 -17.81
CA VAL A 483 -5.76 -11.68 -17.70
C VAL A 483 -6.40 -12.54 -18.78
N ARG A 484 -5.66 -12.73 -19.89
CA ARG A 484 -6.09 -13.60 -20.98
C ARG A 484 -6.23 -15.05 -20.49
N ASN A 485 -7.28 -15.73 -20.96
CA ASN A 485 -7.54 -17.14 -20.64
C ASN A 485 -7.70 -17.46 -19.14
N TYR A 486 -8.20 -16.51 -18.35
CA TYR A 486 -8.39 -16.71 -16.91
C TYR A 486 -9.15 -18.00 -16.55
N ILE A 487 -10.30 -18.27 -17.19
CA ILE A 487 -11.10 -19.47 -16.92
C ILE A 487 -10.30 -20.76 -17.22
N PRO A 488 -9.71 -20.96 -18.43
CA PRO A 488 -8.82 -22.09 -18.68
C PRO A 488 -7.69 -22.24 -17.65
N MET A 489 -7.04 -21.14 -17.25
CA MET A 489 -5.96 -21.14 -16.26
C MET A 489 -6.46 -21.59 -14.88
N MET A 490 -7.62 -21.11 -14.44
CA MET A 490 -8.25 -21.52 -13.18
C MET A 490 -8.68 -22.99 -13.18
N LEU A 491 -9.17 -23.49 -14.32
CA LEU A 491 -9.51 -24.91 -14.47
C LEU A 491 -8.26 -25.79 -14.42
N LEU A 492 -7.16 -25.35 -15.05
CA LEU A 492 -5.88 -26.04 -14.99
C LEU A 492 -5.33 -26.07 -13.55
N PHE A 493 -5.32 -24.92 -12.89
CA PHE A 493 -4.94 -24.78 -11.48
C PHE A 493 -5.79 -25.69 -10.56
N SER A 494 -7.10 -25.64 -10.71
CA SER A 494 -8.02 -26.49 -9.93
C SER A 494 -7.80 -27.98 -10.21
N GLY A 495 -7.61 -28.33 -11.48
CA GLY A 495 -7.28 -29.68 -11.91
C GLY A 495 -5.98 -30.20 -11.30
N TYR A 496 -4.98 -29.33 -11.15
CA TYR A 496 -3.71 -29.66 -10.51
C TYR A 496 -3.88 -29.99 -9.02
N LEU A 497 -4.65 -29.18 -8.28
CA LEU A 497 -4.99 -29.46 -6.88
C LEU A 497 -5.74 -30.79 -6.74
N ILE A 498 -6.75 -31.02 -7.59
CA ILE A 498 -7.51 -32.27 -7.62
C ILE A 498 -6.60 -33.46 -7.94
N ALA A 499 -5.69 -33.31 -8.91
CA ALA A 499 -4.76 -34.38 -9.29
C ALA A 499 -3.86 -34.80 -8.13
N ALA A 500 -3.42 -33.87 -7.30
CA ALA A 500 -2.66 -34.16 -6.08
C ALA A 500 -3.51 -34.90 -5.04
N VAL A 501 -4.74 -34.43 -4.77
CA VAL A 501 -5.66 -35.10 -3.83
C VAL A 501 -5.98 -36.53 -4.29
N VAL A 502 -6.30 -36.73 -5.57
CA VAL A 502 -6.52 -38.07 -6.15
C VAL A 502 -5.27 -38.95 -6.01
N SER A 503 -4.07 -38.37 -6.11
CA SER A 503 -2.81 -39.11 -5.93
C SER A 503 -2.67 -39.65 -4.50
N LEU A 504 -3.09 -38.87 -3.49
CA LEU A 504 -3.12 -39.31 -2.09
C LEU A 504 -4.03 -40.53 -1.91
N PHE A 505 -5.26 -40.46 -2.44
CA PHE A 505 -6.21 -41.57 -2.38
C PHE A 505 -5.70 -42.80 -3.15
N ALA A 506 -5.12 -42.61 -4.34
CA ALA A 506 -4.55 -43.70 -5.14
C ALA A 506 -3.42 -44.44 -4.39
N LEU A 507 -2.53 -43.70 -3.72
CA LEU A 507 -1.47 -44.28 -2.90
C LEU A 507 -2.03 -45.01 -1.67
N ARG A 508 -3.06 -44.46 -1.02
CA ARG A 508 -3.75 -45.10 0.13
C ARG A 508 -4.43 -46.40 -0.29
N ILE A 509 -5.19 -46.40 -1.38
CA ILE A 509 -5.84 -47.59 -1.94
C ILE A 509 -4.80 -48.64 -2.31
N LYS A 510 -3.69 -48.25 -2.95
CA LYS A 510 -2.59 -49.16 -3.27
C LYS A 510 -2.00 -49.80 -2.01
N ARG A 511 -1.79 -49.03 -0.94
CA ARG A 511 -1.30 -49.57 0.35
C ARG A 511 -2.28 -50.57 0.95
N MET A 512 -3.59 -50.28 0.91
CA MET A 512 -4.63 -51.21 1.38
C MET A 512 -4.64 -52.51 0.56
N LEU A 513 -4.64 -52.43 -0.77
CA LEU A 513 -4.59 -53.59 -1.65
C LEU A 513 -3.31 -54.43 -1.47
N LYS A 514 -2.18 -53.79 -1.16
CA LYS A 514 -0.93 -54.49 -0.84
C LYS A 514 -1.05 -55.25 0.49
N LYS A 515 -1.64 -54.63 1.51
CA LYS A 515 -1.88 -55.25 2.83
C LYS A 515 -2.81 -56.46 2.74
N ASP A 516 -3.82 -56.38 1.88
CA ASP A 516 -4.80 -57.46 1.67
C ASP A 516 -4.33 -58.52 0.66
N HIS A 517 -3.07 -58.45 0.18
CA HIS A 517 -2.52 -59.34 -0.87
C HIS A 517 -3.31 -59.34 -2.19
N ARG A 518 -4.06 -58.26 -2.47
CA ARG A 518 -4.89 -58.07 -3.68
C ARG A 518 -4.19 -57.28 -4.79
N LEU A 519 -2.98 -56.78 -4.53
CA LEU A 519 -2.22 -55.98 -5.49
C LEU A 519 -1.57 -56.88 -6.56
N ARG A 520 -1.91 -56.66 -7.83
CA ARG A 520 -1.30 -57.39 -8.96
C ARG A 520 0.01 -56.73 -9.41
N ALA A 521 1.00 -57.56 -9.73
CA ALA A 521 2.27 -57.10 -10.29
C ALA A 521 2.06 -56.65 -11.74
N GLU A 522 2.50 -55.43 -12.04
CA GLU A 522 2.13 -54.74 -13.26
C GLU A 522 3.33 -53.98 -13.83
N LYS A 523 3.68 -54.23 -15.10
CA LYS A 523 4.82 -53.56 -15.76
C LYS A 523 4.60 -52.05 -15.79
N GLY A 524 5.54 -51.28 -15.24
CA GLY A 524 5.45 -49.82 -15.15
C GLY A 524 4.70 -49.28 -13.93
N ALA A 525 4.16 -50.13 -13.05
CA ALA A 525 3.46 -49.70 -11.84
C ALA A 525 4.34 -48.87 -10.89
N ALA A 526 5.66 -49.09 -10.89
CA ALA A 526 6.61 -48.31 -10.11
C ALA A 526 6.65 -46.85 -10.59
N VAL A 527 6.77 -46.60 -11.90
CA VAL A 527 6.78 -45.26 -12.50
C VAL A 527 5.45 -44.54 -12.26
N ILE A 528 4.33 -45.24 -12.44
CA ILE A 528 2.99 -44.69 -12.16
C ILE A 528 2.86 -44.27 -10.69
N SER A 529 3.40 -45.06 -9.77
CA SER A 529 3.35 -44.74 -8.34
C SER A 529 4.29 -43.61 -7.96
N ALA A 530 5.48 -43.56 -8.57
CA ALA A 530 6.41 -42.46 -8.42
C ALA A 530 5.75 -41.14 -8.85
N ALA A 531 5.03 -41.11 -9.97
CA ALA A 531 4.31 -39.91 -10.40
C ALA A 531 3.19 -39.46 -9.44
N GLN A 532 2.49 -40.39 -8.76
CA GLN A 532 1.55 -40.00 -7.70
C GLN A 532 2.27 -39.29 -6.54
N VAL A 533 3.45 -39.77 -6.16
CA VAL A 533 4.29 -39.12 -5.13
C VAL A 533 4.80 -37.76 -5.63
N MET A 534 5.29 -37.68 -6.87
CA MET A 534 5.81 -36.42 -7.43
C MET A 534 4.74 -35.33 -7.54
N LYS A 535 3.48 -35.67 -7.82
CA LYS A 535 2.37 -34.70 -7.77
C LYS A 535 2.14 -34.13 -6.37
N LEU A 536 2.22 -34.97 -5.34
CA LEU A 536 2.12 -34.53 -3.95
C LEU A 536 3.31 -33.66 -3.55
N ILE A 537 4.53 -34.05 -3.95
CA ILE A 537 5.76 -33.27 -3.70
C ILE A 537 5.66 -31.91 -4.38
N SER A 538 5.28 -31.89 -5.66
CA SER A 538 5.07 -30.68 -6.45
C SER A 538 4.13 -29.71 -5.73
N LEU A 539 2.95 -30.18 -5.29
CA LEU A 539 1.99 -29.34 -4.58
C LEU A 539 2.48 -28.89 -3.20
N LEU A 540 3.02 -29.81 -2.39
CA LEU A 540 3.50 -29.48 -1.05
C LEU A 540 4.61 -28.42 -1.09
N PHE A 541 5.49 -28.51 -2.08
CA PHE A 541 6.60 -27.59 -2.21
C PHE A 541 6.14 -26.21 -2.68
N VAL A 542 5.13 -26.14 -3.55
CA VAL A 542 4.47 -24.88 -3.92
C VAL A 542 3.84 -24.21 -2.69
N LEU A 543 3.12 -24.97 -1.85
CA LEU A 543 2.53 -24.44 -0.62
C LEU A 543 3.62 -23.97 0.38
N THR A 544 4.75 -24.68 0.42
CA THR A 544 5.89 -24.31 1.25
C THR A 544 6.54 -23.02 0.76
N ILE A 545 6.66 -22.83 -0.56
CA ILE A 545 7.15 -21.57 -1.13
C ILE A 545 6.20 -20.42 -0.86
N GLN A 546 4.89 -20.63 -0.95
CA GLN A 546 3.94 -19.58 -0.60
C GLN A 546 4.15 -19.13 0.85
N ALA A 547 4.26 -20.08 1.79
CA ALA A 547 4.52 -19.76 3.18
C ALA A 547 5.89 -19.07 3.40
N TYR A 548 6.92 -19.53 2.67
CA TYR A 548 8.27 -18.95 2.74
C TYR A 548 8.31 -17.53 2.15
N ALA A 549 7.75 -17.33 0.97
CA ALA A 549 7.70 -16.06 0.27
C ALA A 549 6.93 -15.00 1.07
N ASN A 550 5.81 -15.38 1.71
CA ASN A 550 5.07 -14.47 2.58
C ASN A 550 5.85 -14.03 3.83
N ALA A 551 6.83 -14.82 4.27
CA ALA A 551 7.60 -14.55 5.48
C ALA A 551 8.95 -13.89 5.20
N TYR A 552 9.62 -14.24 4.10
CA TYR A 552 11.01 -13.90 3.82
C TYR A 552 11.28 -13.53 2.37
N GLY A 553 10.24 -13.44 1.53
CA GLY A 553 10.40 -13.35 0.09
C GLY A 553 11.00 -14.62 -0.52
N LEU A 554 11.13 -14.62 -1.85
CA LEU A 554 11.68 -15.72 -2.63
C LEU A 554 13.08 -15.33 -3.14
N SER A 555 14.12 -15.78 -2.44
CA SER A 555 15.50 -15.60 -2.91
C SER A 555 15.75 -16.37 -4.22
N TYR A 556 16.73 -15.90 -5.01
CA TYR A 556 17.12 -16.57 -6.25
C TYR A 556 17.50 -18.04 -6.04
N THR A 557 18.23 -18.35 -4.95
CA THR A 557 18.62 -19.73 -4.62
C THR A 557 17.41 -20.61 -4.34
N ALA A 558 16.42 -20.08 -3.59
CA ALA A 558 15.18 -20.79 -3.31
C ALA A 558 14.35 -21.00 -4.60
N GLY A 559 14.20 -19.96 -5.43
CA GLY A 559 13.52 -20.03 -6.73
C GLY A 559 14.18 -21.02 -7.69
N LYS A 560 15.52 -21.11 -7.70
CA LYS A 560 16.27 -22.09 -8.50
C LYS A 560 16.04 -23.52 -8.04
N ALA A 561 16.18 -23.78 -6.74
CA ALA A 561 15.92 -25.10 -6.17
C ALA A 561 14.49 -25.56 -6.49
N PHE A 562 13.55 -24.63 -6.41
CA PHE A 562 12.16 -24.87 -6.77
C PHE A 562 11.96 -25.25 -8.24
N GLY A 563 12.45 -24.43 -9.16
CA GLY A 563 12.22 -24.68 -10.58
C GLY A 563 12.80 -26.03 -11.01
N ILE A 564 13.98 -26.39 -10.48
CA ILE A 564 14.61 -27.70 -10.74
C ILE A 564 13.71 -28.82 -10.23
N LEU A 565 13.17 -28.70 -9.01
CA LEU A 565 12.26 -29.69 -8.45
C LEU A 565 10.98 -29.83 -9.32
N GLN A 566 10.40 -28.73 -9.80
CA GLN A 566 9.21 -28.79 -10.64
C GLN A 566 9.50 -29.44 -12.01
N MET A 567 10.68 -29.19 -12.58
CA MET A 567 11.13 -29.90 -13.78
C MET A 567 11.23 -31.41 -13.54
N LEU A 568 11.79 -31.84 -12.41
CA LEU A 568 11.86 -33.26 -12.04
C LEU A 568 10.46 -33.87 -11.85
N CYS A 569 9.55 -33.16 -11.17
CA CYS A 569 8.15 -33.56 -11.03
C CYS A 569 7.48 -33.76 -12.41
N ALA A 570 7.64 -32.80 -13.32
CA ALA A 570 7.09 -32.85 -14.66
C ALA A 570 7.68 -34.01 -15.48
N ALA A 571 8.99 -34.24 -15.39
CA ALA A 571 9.66 -35.34 -16.10
C ALA A 571 9.11 -36.72 -15.68
N VAL A 572 8.96 -36.96 -14.37
CA VAL A 572 8.41 -38.23 -13.85
C VAL A 572 6.93 -38.39 -14.23
N CYS A 573 6.14 -37.32 -14.17
CA CYS A 573 4.73 -37.35 -14.61
C CYS A 573 4.62 -37.65 -16.10
N THR A 574 5.47 -37.06 -16.93
CA THR A 574 5.54 -37.32 -18.38
C THR A 574 5.86 -38.79 -18.65
N ALA A 575 6.87 -39.35 -17.97
CA ALA A 575 7.20 -40.77 -18.09
C ALA A 575 6.04 -41.68 -17.68
N ALA A 576 5.31 -41.36 -16.61
CA ALA A 576 4.15 -42.13 -16.17
C ALA A 576 2.97 -42.05 -17.16
N ALA A 577 2.73 -40.88 -17.76
CA ALA A 577 1.73 -40.72 -18.81
C ALA A 577 2.07 -41.57 -20.04
N ALA A 578 3.34 -41.54 -20.49
CA ALA A 578 3.82 -42.34 -21.61
C ALA A 578 3.68 -43.85 -21.35
N VAL A 579 4.03 -44.33 -20.15
CA VAL A 579 3.82 -45.73 -19.74
C VAL A 579 2.35 -46.13 -19.82
N SER A 580 1.43 -45.29 -19.34
CA SER A 580 -0.01 -45.56 -19.44
C SER A 580 -0.54 -45.52 -20.88
N ALA A 581 -0.03 -44.64 -21.73
CA ALA A 581 -0.38 -44.60 -23.15
C ALA A 581 0.07 -45.88 -23.87
N VAL A 582 1.31 -46.33 -23.64
CA VAL A 582 1.83 -47.59 -24.20
C VAL A 582 1.01 -48.79 -23.74
N ARG A 583 0.55 -48.82 -22.49
CA ARG A 583 -0.33 -49.88 -21.96
C ARG A 583 -1.68 -49.93 -22.67
N MET A 584 -2.26 -48.77 -22.97
CA MET A 584 -3.51 -48.69 -23.73
C MET A 584 -3.31 -49.18 -25.17
N LEU A 585 -2.24 -48.75 -25.84
CA LEU A 585 -1.92 -49.16 -27.22
C LEU A 585 -1.61 -50.66 -27.32
N LYS A 586 -0.98 -51.26 -26.30
CA LYS A 586 -0.66 -52.69 -26.25
C LYS A 586 -1.83 -53.59 -25.82
N GLY A 587 -3.03 -53.04 -25.66
CA GLY A 587 -4.26 -53.82 -25.60
C GLY A 587 -4.62 -54.42 -24.23
N GLU A 588 -4.42 -53.70 -23.11
CA GLU A 588 -5.10 -54.04 -21.84
C GLU A 588 -6.63 -53.99 -22.05
N LYS A 589 -7.26 -55.12 -22.42
CA LYS A 589 -8.70 -55.22 -22.71
C LYS A 589 -9.51 -55.14 -21.41
N GLY A 590 -10.49 -54.23 -21.37
CA GLY A 590 -11.45 -54.10 -20.27
C GLY A 590 -11.71 -52.65 -19.88
N ARG A 591 -12.94 -52.34 -19.44
CA ARG A 591 -13.37 -50.98 -19.08
C ARG A 591 -12.56 -50.38 -17.93
N LEU A 592 -12.21 -51.19 -16.93
CA LEU A 592 -11.53 -50.73 -15.71
C LEU A 592 -10.03 -50.43 -15.93
N PRO A 593 -9.21 -51.29 -16.59
CA PRO A 593 -7.84 -50.95 -16.96
C PRO A 593 -7.75 -49.73 -17.88
N MET A 594 -8.67 -49.62 -18.84
CA MET A 594 -8.75 -48.47 -19.74
C MET A 594 -9.03 -47.17 -18.97
N LEU A 595 -10.05 -47.16 -18.10
CA LEU A 595 -10.37 -45.99 -17.27
C LEU A 595 -9.19 -45.59 -16.37
N ARG A 596 -8.52 -46.57 -15.75
CA ARG A 596 -7.34 -46.31 -14.91
C ARG A 596 -6.20 -45.66 -15.69
N ASN A 597 -5.87 -46.19 -16.88
CA ASN A 597 -4.80 -45.62 -17.70
C ASN A 597 -5.17 -44.21 -18.20
N LEU A 598 -6.43 -43.98 -18.59
CA LEU A 598 -6.95 -42.66 -18.93
C LEU A 598 -6.83 -41.66 -17.77
N MET A 599 -7.28 -42.05 -16.57
CA MET A 599 -7.16 -41.19 -15.38
C MET A 599 -5.70 -40.87 -15.05
N ASN A 600 -4.80 -41.84 -15.22
CA ASN A 600 -3.38 -41.61 -14.98
C ASN A 600 -2.77 -40.68 -16.04
N ILE A 601 -3.11 -40.84 -17.32
CA ILE A 601 -2.69 -39.91 -18.37
C ILE A 601 -3.20 -38.51 -18.06
N ALA A 602 -4.50 -38.36 -17.78
CA ALA A 602 -5.11 -37.06 -17.49
C ALA A 602 -4.46 -36.37 -16.29
N GLY A 603 -4.32 -37.05 -15.15
CA GLY A 603 -3.74 -36.43 -13.95
C GLY A 603 -2.27 -36.03 -14.12
N ASN A 604 -1.48 -36.82 -14.85
CA ASN A 604 -0.09 -36.47 -15.14
C ASN A 604 0.01 -35.35 -16.18
N ALA A 605 -0.82 -35.37 -17.23
CA ALA A 605 -0.86 -34.32 -18.24
C ALA A 605 -1.24 -32.97 -17.62
N VAL A 606 -2.27 -32.94 -16.76
CA VAL A 606 -2.66 -31.73 -16.01
C VAL A 606 -1.49 -31.18 -15.19
N THR A 607 -0.73 -32.05 -14.51
CA THR A 607 0.43 -31.64 -13.72
C THR A 607 1.53 -31.05 -14.60
N VAL A 608 1.88 -31.72 -15.69
CA VAL A 608 2.90 -31.26 -16.64
C VAL A 608 2.48 -29.94 -17.29
N CYS A 609 1.24 -29.85 -17.76
CA CYS A 609 0.69 -28.61 -18.33
C CYS A 609 0.73 -27.47 -17.31
N THR A 610 0.42 -27.74 -16.04
CA THR A 610 0.50 -26.70 -14.98
C THR A 610 1.92 -26.20 -14.81
N VAL A 611 2.92 -27.10 -14.70
CA VAL A 611 4.33 -26.71 -14.58
C VAL A 611 4.80 -25.87 -15.77
N ILE A 612 4.36 -26.20 -16.99
CA ILE A 612 4.74 -25.48 -18.21
C ILE A 612 4.03 -24.13 -18.32
N VAL A 613 2.70 -24.14 -18.20
CA VAL A 613 1.85 -22.95 -18.41
C VAL A 613 2.09 -21.92 -17.33
N PHE A 614 2.21 -22.34 -16.06
CA PHE A 614 2.60 -21.45 -14.96
C PHE A 614 4.10 -21.21 -14.87
N GLN A 615 4.88 -21.67 -15.86
CA GLN A 615 6.32 -21.43 -15.93
C GLN A 615 7.04 -21.73 -14.61
N MET A 616 6.60 -22.78 -13.90
CA MET A 616 7.08 -23.09 -12.55
C MET A 616 8.54 -23.56 -12.55
N TYR A 617 9.14 -23.72 -13.72
CA TYR A 617 10.54 -24.02 -13.95
C TYR A 617 11.42 -22.76 -14.03
N GLN A 618 10.85 -21.56 -14.20
CA GLN A 618 11.63 -20.33 -14.17
C GLN A 618 12.12 -20.07 -12.74
N PHE A 619 13.44 -19.96 -12.64
CA PHE A 619 14.18 -19.89 -11.37
C PHE A 619 14.12 -18.52 -10.70
N TRP A 620 13.66 -17.52 -11.44
CA TRP A 620 13.43 -16.16 -11.01
C TRP A 620 11.93 -15.85 -11.15
N ALA A 621 11.51 -14.82 -10.43
CA ALA A 621 10.26 -14.12 -10.68
C ALA A 621 10.18 -13.46 -12.08
N CYS A 622 11.21 -13.62 -12.91
CA CYS A 622 11.18 -13.69 -14.37
C CYS A 622 12.35 -14.48 -14.94
#